data_AF-A0AAE4Z8V3-F1
#
_entry.id   AF-A0AAE4Z8V3-F1
#
_cell.length_a   1.000
_cell.length_b   1.000
_cell.length_c   1.000
_cell.angle_alpha   90.00
_cell.angle_beta   90.00
_cell.angle_gamma   90.00
#
_symmetry.space_group_name_H-M   'P 1'
#
loop_
_entity.id
_entity.type
_entity.pdbx_description
1 polymer ?
#
loop_
_entity_poly.entity_id
_entity_poly.type
_entity_poly.pdbx_seq_one_letter_code
_entity_poly.pdbx_strand_id
1 'polypeptide(L)'
;MHQKRSFAFSLVWLGAIAVLGAFAWQQEGWKTPPVIAHGVEGQEDCAMCHNPEGGMMPAPENHKGRPNETCLMCHAEDAAVQTTAPTAIPHGLEGQEDCGMCHGAEGMKPMPADHEGRDNQYCTLCHKPAA
;
A
#
# COMPACT_ATOMS: atom_id res chain seq x y z
N MET A 1 -58.64 -35.25 15.38
CA MET A 1 -59.56 -34.35 16.13
C MET A 1 -58.75 -33.60 17.18
N HIS A 2 -58.78 -32.26 17.07
CA HIS A 2 -58.52 -31.22 18.08
C HIS A 2 -57.55 -31.46 19.26
N GLN A 3 -56.42 -30.74 19.18
CA GLN A 3 -56.08 -29.57 20.01
C GLN A 3 -55.93 -29.77 21.52
N LYS A 4 -54.73 -29.43 22.03
CA LYS A 4 -54.38 -28.94 23.40
C LYS A 4 -52.84 -29.03 23.51
N ARG A 5 -52.03 -28.07 23.96
CA ARG A 5 -52.22 -26.89 24.81
C ARG A 5 -51.07 -25.90 24.51
N SER A 6 -51.37 -24.61 24.60
CA SER A 6 -50.39 -23.53 24.65
C SER A 6 -49.50 -23.63 25.89
N PHE A 7 -48.20 -23.35 25.73
CA PHE A 7 -47.36 -22.75 26.76
C PHE A 7 -46.55 -21.63 26.11
N ALA A 8 -46.79 -20.42 26.61
CA ALA A 8 -45.94 -19.25 26.41
C ALA A 8 -44.79 -19.25 27.43
N PHE A 9 -43.86 -18.29 27.30
CA PHE A 9 -42.65 -18.00 28.11
C PHE A 9 -41.42 -18.85 27.72
N SER A 10 -40.23 -18.33 27.38
CA SER A 10 -39.57 -17.02 27.59
C SER A 10 -38.56 -16.84 26.43
N LEU A 11 -38.50 -15.69 25.75
CA LEU A 11 -37.66 -14.51 26.07
C LEU A 11 -36.14 -14.78 26.13
N VAL A 12 -35.48 -14.25 25.10
CA VAL A 12 -34.11 -13.68 25.06
C VAL A 12 -32.93 -14.65 24.91
N TRP A 13 -31.99 -14.22 24.06
CA TRP A 13 -30.60 -14.68 23.89
C TRP A 13 -30.31 -15.64 22.73
N LEU A 14 -30.53 -15.20 21.49
CA LEU A 14 -29.64 -15.56 20.37
C LEU A 14 -29.53 -14.40 19.36
N GLY A 15 -29.23 -13.20 19.86
CA GLY A 15 -29.00 -12.02 19.02
C GLY A 15 -27.65 -11.38 19.34
N ALA A 16 -26.53 -12.03 18.98
CA ALA A 16 -25.20 -11.40 19.01
C ALA A 16 -24.07 -12.20 18.30
N ILE A 17 -24.32 -12.93 17.20
CA ILE A 17 -23.21 -13.56 16.42
C ILE A 17 -23.33 -13.24 14.92
N ALA A 18 -23.66 -11.99 14.58
CA ALA A 18 -23.74 -11.56 13.16
C ALA A 18 -23.11 -10.19 12.89
N VAL A 19 -22.13 -9.75 13.71
CA VAL A 19 -21.43 -8.46 13.46
C VAL A 19 -19.90 -8.59 13.45
N LEU A 20 -19.30 -9.72 13.86
CA LEU A 20 -17.85 -9.89 13.81
C LEU A 20 -17.30 -10.33 12.43
N GLY A 21 -18.16 -10.54 11.43
CA GLY A 21 -17.74 -10.93 10.07
C GLY A 21 -17.53 -9.77 9.09
N ALA A 22 -18.03 -8.56 9.40
CA ALA A 22 -18.08 -7.44 8.46
C ALA A 22 -16.90 -6.44 8.58
N PHE A 23 -15.96 -6.65 9.50
CA PHE A 23 -14.84 -5.72 9.75
C PHE A 23 -13.46 -6.25 9.32
N ALA A 24 -13.38 -7.44 8.72
CA ALA A 24 -12.11 -8.03 8.28
C ALA A 24 -11.75 -7.75 6.80
N TRP A 25 -12.55 -6.95 6.08
CA TRP A 25 -12.49 -6.87 4.60
C TRP A 25 -12.12 -5.49 4.03
N GLN A 26 -11.77 -4.51 4.88
CA GLN A 26 -11.59 -3.10 4.44
C GLN A 26 -10.16 -2.55 4.54
N GLN A 27 -9.10 -3.36 4.38
CA GLN A 27 -7.73 -2.83 4.38
C GLN A 27 -6.86 -3.57 3.35
N GLU A 28 -7.01 -3.27 2.06
CA GLU A 28 -5.88 -3.48 1.14
C GLU A 28 -4.85 -2.36 1.42
N GLY A 29 -4.23 -2.46 2.60
CA GLY A 29 -3.22 -1.53 3.08
C GLY A 29 -1.87 -1.74 2.39
N TRP A 30 -0.97 -0.78 2.61
CA TRP A 30 0.43 -0.88 2.21
C TRP A 30 1.03 -2.21 2.67
N LYS A 31 1.59 -2.98 1.73
CA LYS A 31 2.38 -4.17 2.04
C LYS A 31 3.85 -3.79 1.97
N THR A 32 4.54 -3.88 3.11
CA THR A 32 5.97 -3.62 3.19
C THR A 32 6.73 -4.51 2.19
N PRO A 33 7.50 -3.92 1.26
CA PRO A 33 8.31 -4.68 0.32
C PRO A 33 9.38 -5.51 1.04
N PRO A 34 9.76 -6.69 0.54
CA PRO A 34 10.88 -7.44 1.11
C PRO A 34 12.19 -6.68 0.93
N VAL A 35 13.13 -6.83 1.86
CA VAL A 35 14.50 -6.31 1.72
C VAL A 35 15.31 -7.22 0.79
N ILE A 36 16.25 -6.65 0.03
CA ILE A 36 17.16 -7.40 -0.84
C ILE A 36 18.02 -8.35 0.00
N ALA A 37 18.08 -9.62 -0.40
CA ALA A 37 18.79 -10.67 0.34
C ALA A 37 20.26 -10.87 -0.08
N HIS A 38 20.74 -10.11 -1.07
CA HIS A 38 22.10 -10.17 -1.61
C HIS A 38 22.71 -8.77 -1.75
N GLY A 39 24.04 -8.71 -1.90
CA GLY A 39 24.72 -7.45 -2.22
C GLY A 39 24.33 -6.95 -3.61
N VAL A 40 24.28 -5.64 -3.78
CA VAL A 40 23.94 -4.98 -5.06
C VAL A 40 25.14 -4.38 -5.78
N GLU A 41 26.31 -4.34 -5.14
CA GLU A 41 27.55 -3.83 -5.75
C GLU A 41 27.94 -4.71 -6.96
N GLY A 42 28.02 -4.10 -8.13
CA GLY A 42 28.23 -4.78 -9.41
C GLY A 42 27.00 -5.49 -9.98
N GLN A 43 25.83 -5.31 -9.37
CA GLN A 43 24.53 -5.89 -9.77
C GLN A 43 23.42 -4.82 -9.74
N GLU A 44 23.74 -3.60 -10.14
CA GLU A 44 22.85 -2.43 -10.03
C GLU A 44 21.69 -2.50 -11.02
N ASP A 45 21.85 -3.19 -12.16
CA ASP A 45 20.76 -3.49 -13.10
C ASP A 45 19.91 -4.65 -12.58
N CYS A 46 19.04 -4.34 -11.63
CA CYS A 46 18.13 -5.25 -10.96
C CYS A 46 17.30 -6.05 -11.98
N ALA A 47 16.89 -5.40 -13.07
CA ALA A 47 16.04 -6.00 -14.10
C ALA A 47 16.75 -7.13 -14.88
N MET A 48 18.09 -7.19 -14.91
CA MET A 48 18.81 -8.31 -15.53
C MET A 48 18.39 -9.67 -14.96
N CYS A 49 18.16 -9.74 -13.65
CA CYS A 49 17.75 -10.97 -12.95
C CYS A 49 16.29 -10.94 -12.50
N HIS A 50 15.75 -9.75 -12.22
CA HIS A 50 14.41 -9.57 -11.67
C HIS A 50 13.38 -9.04 -12.68
N ASN A 51 13.64 -9.12 -13.99
CA ASN A 51 12.65 -8.74 -15.02
C ASN A 51 11.30 -9.43 -14.76
N PRO A 52 10.19 -8.68 -14.58
CA PRO A 52 8.85 -9.27 -14.40
C PRO A 52 8.42 -10.19 -15.55
N GLU A 53 8.98 -10.02 -16.75
CA GLU A 53 8.62 -10.76 -17.95
C GLU A 53 9.42 -12.07 -18.15
N GLY A 54 10.26 -12.45 -17.20
CA GLY A 54 10.97 -13.74 -17.25
C GLY A 54 12.42 -13.73 -16.78
N GLY A 55 12.78 -12.85 -15.85
CA GLY A 55 14.10 -12.90 -15.19
C GLY A 55 14.31 -14.21 -14.41
N MET A 56 15.54 -14.46 -13.97
CA MET A 56 15.88 -15.64 -13.14
C MET A 56 15.03 -15.71 -11.87
N MET A 57 14.76 -14.57 -11.25
CA MET A 57 13.91 -14.41 -10.08
C MET A 57 12.95 -13.25 -10.34
N PRO A 58 11.92 -13.43 -11.16
CA PRO A 58 11.15 -12.32 -11.70
C PRO A 58 10.43 -11.55 -10.59
N ALA A 59 10.48 -10.22 -10.66
CA ALA A 59 9.69 -9.37 -9.78
C ALA A 59 8.18 -9.55 -10.08
N PRO A 60 7.30 -9.21 -9.12
CA PRO A 60 5.86 -9.35 -9.34
C PRO A 60 5.37 -8.52 -10.53
N GLU A 61 4.29 -8.99 -11.18
CA GLU A 61 3.69 -8.36 -12.37
C GLU A 61 3.41 -6.85 -12.24
N ASN A 62 3.07 -6.36 -11.04
CA ASN A 62 2.86 -4.94 -10.78
C ASN A 62 4.14 -4.08 -10.80
N HIS A 63 5.30 -4.66 -11.10
CA HIS A 63 6.57 -3.99 -11.35
C HIS A 63 6.86 -3.78 -12.83
N LYS A 64 6.01 -4.26 -13.74
CA LYS A 64 6.16 -4.04 -15.18
C LYS A 64 6.32 -2.55 -15.50
N GLY A 65 7.35 -2.22 -16.27
CA GLY A 65 7.66 -0.86 -16.70
C GLY A 65 8.23 0.06 -15.60
N ARG A 66 8.53 -0.45 -14.40
CA ARG A 66 9.22 0.35 -13.38
C ARG A 66 10.67 0.61 -13.79
N PRO A 67 11.15 1.87 -13.68
CA PRO A 67 12.56 2.16 -13.90
C PRO A 67 13.46 1.48 -12.87
N ASN A 68 14.63 1.04 -13.29
CA ASN A 68 15.56 0.26 -12.46
C ASN A 68 16.02 1.03 -11.20
N GLU A 69 16.19 2.35 -11.31
CA GLU A 69 16.57 3.24 -10.22
C GLU A 69 15.54 3.30 -9.08
N THR A 70 14.30 2.84 -9.31
CA THR A 70 13.24 2.85 -8.29
C THR A 70 13.30 1.65 -7.35
N CYS A 71 14.06 0.60 -7.70
CA CYS A 71 14.11 -0.65 -6.93
C CYS A 71 14.58 -0.43 -5.48
N LEU A 72 15.66 0.33 -5.31
CA LEU A 72 16.25 0.62 -3.99
C LEU A 72 15.39 1.57 -3.16
N MET A 73 14.48 2.34 -3.77
CA MET A 73 13.54 3.19 -3.02
C MET A 73 12.60 2.37 -2.12
N CYS A 74 12.39 1.09 -2.46
CA CYS A 74 11.52 0.17 -1.73
C CYS A 74 12.30 -0.94 -1.03
N HIS A 75 13.27 -1.55 -1.71
CA HIS A 75 13.86 -2.83 -1.29
C HIS A 75 15.19 -2.69 -0.54
N ALA A 76 15.77 -1.49 -0.44
CA ALA A 76 16.92 -1.26 0.43
C ALA A 76 16.53 -1.45 1.91
N GLU A 77 17.47 -1.93 2.73
CA GLU A 77 17.23 -2.18 4.16
C GLU A 77 16.83 -0.91 4.91
N ASP A 78 17.43 0.22 4.52
CA ASP A 78 17.21 1.54 5.10
C ASP A 78 16.14 2.38 4.37
N ALA A 79 15.45 1.80 3.38
CA ALA A 79 14.37 2.50 2.70
C ALA A 79 13.26 2.88 3.70
N ALA A 80 12.77 4.12 3.64
CA ALA A 80 11.76 4.65 4.58
C ALA A 80 10.51 3.75 4.70
N VAL A 81 10.11 3.13 3.58
CA VAL A 81 8.94 2.24 3.52
C VAL A 81 9.08 0.93 4.29
N GLN A 82 10.29 0.58 4.72
CA GLN A 82 10.55 -0.59 5.57
C GLN A 82 10.07 -0.37 7.01
N THR A 83 10.03 0.88 7.46
CA THR A 83 9.62 1.23 8.83
C THR A 83 8.32 2.01 8.88
N THR A 84 7.98 2.74 7.82
CA THR A 84 6.83 3.65 7.78
C THR A 84 6.02 3.44 6.51
N ALA A 85 4.74 3.09 6.65
CA ALA A 85 3.84 3.00 5.50
C ALA A 85 3.55 4.38 4.90
N PRO A 86 3.50 4.53 3.56
CA PRO A 86 3.05 5.75 2.92
C PRO A 86 1.61 6.09 3.28
N THR A 87 1.32 7.37 3.44
CA THR A 87 -0.05 7.86 3.67
C THR A 87 -0.84 7.87 2.36
N ALA A 88 -2.15 7.62 2.43
CA ALA A 88 -3.04 7.83 1.31
C ALA A 88 -3.18 9.33 0.98
N ILE A 89 -3.40 9.65 -0.30
CA ILE A 89 -3.64 11.01 -0.79
C ILE A 89 -5.12 11.36 -0.50
N PRO A 90 -5.40 12.37 0.34
CA PRO A 90 -6.76 12.67 0.80
C PRO A 90 -7.55 13.58 -0.16
N HIS A 91 -6.99 13.91 -1.32
CA HIS A 91 -7.60 14.79 -2.33
C HIS A 91 -7.46 14.19 -3.73
N GLY A 92 -8.24 14.72 -4.69
CA GLY A 92 -8.11 14.37 -6.10
C GLY A 92 -6.80 14.89 -6.70
N LEU A 93 -6.34 14.23 -7.76
CA LEU A 93 -5.13 14.61 -8.49
C LEU A 93 -5.40 15.45 -9.74
N GLU A 94 -6.64 15.47 -10.26
CA GLU A 94 -6.99 16.24 -11.45
C GLU A 94 -6.75 17.74 -11.21
N GLY A 95 -5.88 18.33 -12.03
CA GLY A 95 -5.41 19.71 -11.89
C GLY A 95 -4.45 19.95 -10.72
N GLN A 96 -3.95 18.88 -10.09
CA GLN A 96 -3.00 18.88 -8.97
C GLN A 96 -1.89 17.83 -9.18
N GLU A 97 -1.51 17.60 -10.44
CA GLU A 97 -0.55 16.57 -10.82
C GLU A 97 0.89 16.94 -10.41
N ASP A 98 1.19 18.23 -10.31
CA ASP A 98 2.46 18.75 -9.78
C ASP A 98 2.40 18.84 -8.25
N CYS A 99 2.73 17.72 -7.61
CA CYS A 99 2.73 17.56 -6.16
C CYS A 99 3.59 18.63 -5.47
N GLY A 100 4.70 19.01 -6.10
CA GLY A 100 5.68 19.96 -5.58
C GLY A 100 5.14 21.37 -5.38
N MET A 101 4.11 21.77 -6.13
CA MET A 101 3.49 23.09 -6.00
C MET A 101 2.90 23.34 -4.59
N CYS A 102 2.35 22.29 -3.98
CA CYS A 102 1.77 22.35 -2.63
C CYS A 102 2.63 21.66 -1.58
N HIS A 103 3.41 20.65 -1.98
CA HIS A 103 4.19 19.79 -1.09
C HIS A 103 5.71 20.03 -1.15
N GLY A 104 6.18 20.98 -1.95
CA GLY A 104 7.58 21.40 -1.95
C GLY A 104 8.02 22.01 -0.62
N ALA A 105 9.32 22.28 -0.47
CA ALA A 105 9.91 22.75 0.79
C ALA A 105 9.24 24.02 1.37
N GLU A 106 8.78 24.93 0.50
CA GLU A 106 8.06 26.15 0.85
C GLU A 106 6.55 26.07 0.57
N GLY A 107 6.05 24.88 0.25
CA GLY A 107 4.65 24.64 -0.09
C GLY A 107 3.71 24.76 1.11
N MET A 108 2.41 24.66 0.85
CA MET A 108 1.36 24.70 1.88
C MET A 108 1.48 23.56 2.91
N LYS A 109 1.92 22.39 2.47
CA LYS A 109 2.13 21.22 3.33
C LYS A 109 3.39 20.49 2.89
N PRO A 110 4.58 20.96 3.29
CA PRO A 110 5.84 20.41 2.84
C PRO A 110 5.97 18.92 3.13
N MET A 111 6.63 18.19 2.23
CA MET A 111 7.03 16.80 2.46
C MET A 111 8.06 16.69 3.60
N PRO A 112 8.16 15.53 4.26
CA PRO A 112 9.25 15.29 5.19
C PRO A 112 10.62 15.29 4.47
N ALA A 113 11.70 15.50 5.22
CA ALA A 113 13.05 15.67 4.67
C ALA A 113 13.56 14.44 3.88
N ASP A 114 13.07 13.25 4.17
CA ASP A 114 13.40 12.01 3.46
C ASP A 114 12.84 11.94 2.02
N HIS A 115 12.09 12.96 1.60
CA HIS A 115 11.61 13.15 0.22
C HIS A 115 12.51 14.08 -0.60
N GLU A 116 13.63 14.57 -0.05
CA GLU A 116 14.59 15.39 -0.77
C GLU A 116 15.05 14.70 -2.06
N GLY A 117 15.06 15.45 -3.17
CA GLY A 117 15.48 14.96 -4.48
C GLY A 117 14.51 13.98 -5.17
N ARG A 118 13.31 13.73 -4.62
CA ARG A 118 12.31 12.90 -5.30
C ARG A 118 11.56 13.70 -6.37
N ASP A 119 11.58 13.20 -7.59
CA ASP A 119 10.79 13.78 -8.68
C ASP A 119 9.29 13.51 -8.52
N ASN A 120 8.50 14.42 -9.09
CA ASN A 120 7.03 14.38 -9.07
C ASN A 120 6.45 13.06 -9.60
N GLN A 121 7.11 12.43 -10.58
CA GLN A 121 6.69 11.15 -11.17
C GLN A 121 6.68 9.98 -10.17
N TYR A 122 7.41 10.08 -9.05
CA TYR A 122 7.55 9.00 -8.08
C TYR A 122 6.56 9.09 -6.92
N CYS A 123 5.84 10.22 -6.75
CA CYS A 123 4.93 10.43 -5.63
C CYS A 123 3.85 9.34 -5.56
N THR A 124 3.24 9.02 -6.71
CA THR A 124 2.16 8.04 -6.81
C THR A 124 2.63 6.59 -6.85
N LEU A 125 3.96 6.33 -6.83
CA LEU A 125 4.48 4.98 -6.63
C LEU A 125 4.16 4.49 -5.21
N CYS A 126 4.36 5.36 -4.22
CA CYS A 126 4.15 5.05 -2.80
C CYS A 126 2.78 5.53 -2.30
N HIS A 127 2.39 6.76 -2.64
CA HIS A 127 1.16 7.37 -2.15
C HIS A 127 0.02 7.11 -3.14
N LYS A 128 -1.01 6.39 -2.69
CA LYS A 128 -2.20 6.11 -3.51
C LYS A 128 -3.37 7.01 -3.10
N PRO A 129 -4.25 7.41 -4.03
CA PRO A 129 -5.51 8.05 -3.68
C PRO A 129 -6.26 7.25 -2.62
N ALA A 130 -6.86 7.94 -1.66
CA ALA A 130 -7.82 7.31 -0.77
C ALA A 130 -8.97 6.69 -1.59
N ALA A 131 -9.39 5.48 -1.20
CA ALA A 131 -10.51 4.77 -1.83
C ALA A 131 -11.87 5.37 -1.42
#